data_AF-A0A8A7KLI6-F1
#
_entry.id   AF-A0A8A7KLI6-F1
#
_cell.length_a   1.000
_cell.length_b   1.000
_cell.length_c   1.000
_cell.angle_alpha   90.00
_cell.angle_beta   90.00
_cell.angle_gamma   90.00
#
_symmetry.space_group_name_H-M   'P 1'
#
loop_
_entity.id
_entity.type
_entity.pdbx_description
1 polymer ?
#
loop_
_entity_poly.entity_id
_entity_poly.type
_entity_poly.pdbx_seq_one_letter_code
_entity_poly.pdbx_strand_id
1 'polypeptide(L)'
;MVAPRRKRYNRKQRLTVAENWVPTYEGKNIVKGYSKWFGVDKVCAIAELELLGYEIDPKYKVQILKQYKAKSKAGKKKKREEKSELAPWQDSNFYFIAGYTSGGAPYGITWEEYEKDIKEDNDDKKDDMNNKKLEINVDYDFLNGDIPF
;
A
#
# COMPACT_ATOMS: atom_id res chain seq x y z
N MET A 1 0.38 10.95 -25.28
CA MET A 1 0.83 12.24 -24.71
C MET A 1 1.64 11.94 -23.46
N VAL A 2 2.89 12.41 -23.36
CA VAL A 2 3.76 12.12 -22.20
C VAL A 2 3.45 13.08 -21.06
N ALA A 3 3.41 12.59 -19.82
CA ALA A 3 3.19 13.43 -18.64
C ALA A 3 4.31 14.50 -18.49
N PRO A 4 3.99 15.71 -17.99
CA PRO A 4 4.98 16.76 -17.78
C PRO A 4 6.17 16.29 -16.94
N ARG A 5 7.39 16.68 -17.32
CA ARG A 5 8.66 16.27 -16.66
C ARG A 5 8.61 16.42 -15.14
N ARG A 6 8.04 17.52 -14.64
CA ARG A 6 7.88 17.80 -13.20
C ARG A 6 7.12 16.74 -12.40
N LYS A 7 6.27 15.95 -13.06
CA LYS A 7 5.49 14.86 -12.45
C LYS A 7 6.21 13.52 -12.45
N ARG A 8 7.43 13.48 -12.97
CA ARG A 8 8.26 12.27 -13.11
C ARG A 8 9.55 12.38 -12.30
N TYR A 9 9.64 13.38 -11.42
CA TYR A 9 10.79 13.60 -10.56
C TYR A 9 10.82 12.59 -9.42
N ASN A 10 12.02 12.09 -9.13
CA ASN A 10 12.26 11.35 -7.90
C ASN A 10 12.21 12.30 -6.69
N ARG A 11 12.12 11.75 -5.48
CA ARG A 11 12.02 12.53 -4.23
C ARG A 11 13.13 13.58 -4.09
N LYS A 12 14.39 13.22 -4.36
CA LYS A 12 15.54 14.15 -4.28
C LYS A 12 15.36 15.34 -5.22
N GLN A 13 15.00 15.08 -6.48
CA GLN A 13 14.72 16.11 -7.47
C GLN A 13 13.52 16.97 -7.07
N ARG A 14 12.46 16.37 -6.50
CA ARG A 14 11.31 17.13 -6.00
C ARG A 14 11.72 18.08 -4.89
N LEU A 15 12.49 17.64 -3.90
CA LEU A 15 12.97 18.49 -2.81
C LEU A 15 13.80 19.68 -3.32
N THR A 16 14.77 19.43 -4.19
CA THR A 16 15.59 20.51 -4.79
C THR A 16 14.77 21.51 -5.60
N VAL A 17 13.80 21.03 -6.39
CA VAL A 17 12.92 21.92 -7.18
C VAL A 17 11.92 22.64 -6.28
N ALA A 18 11.45 21.98 -5.22
CA ALA A 18 10.48 22.50 -4.28
C ALA A 18 11.03 23.69 -3.49
N GLU A 19 12.31 23.70 -3.10
CA GLU A 19 12.95 24.84 -2.44
C GLU A 19 12.71 26.15 -3.19
N ASN A 20 12.82 26.12 -4.52
CA ASN A 20 12.60 27.28 -5.37
C ASN A 20 11.12 27.51 -5.71
N TRP A 21 10.32 26.44 -5.76
CA TRP A 21 8.91 26.51 -6.15
C TRP A 21 7.99 26.98 -5.02
N VAL A 22 8.22 26.55 -3.77
CA VAL A 22 7.34 26.88 -2.64
C VAL A 22 7.21 28.40 -2.41
N PRO A 23 8.30 29.21 -2.46
CA PRO A 23 8.20 30.66 -2.34
C PRO A 23 7.39 31.33 -3.46
N THR A 24 7.38 30.73 -4.66
CA THR A 24 6.61 31.25 -5.81
C THR A 24 5.14 30.85 -5.79
N TYR A 25 4.70 30.06 -4.81
CA TYR A 25 3.35 29.53 -4.76
C TYR A 25 2.37 30.51 -4.09
N GLU A 26 1.42 31.03 -4.86
CA GLU A 26 0.42 32.00 -4.39
C GLU A 26 -0.90 31.34 -3.91
N GLY A 27 -0.99 30.02 -3.94
CA GLY A 27 -2.24 29.32 -3.64
C GLY A 27 -2.53 29.20 -2.13
N LYS A 28 -3.81 29.17 -1.76
CA LYS A 28 -4.25 29.08 -0.35
C LYS A 28 -3.77 27.83 0.40
N ASN A 29 -3.61 26.71 -0.30
CA ASN A 29 -3.25 25.43 0.33
C ASN A 29 -1.99 24.88 -0.35
N ILE A 30 -0.86 25.00 0.34
CA ILE A 30 0.46 24.59 -0.15
C ILE A 30 0.52 23.08 -0.40
N VAL A 31 -0.04 22.26 0.50
CA VAL A 31 -0.08 20.78 0.37
C VAL A 31 -0.81 20.36 -0.92
N LYS A 32 -1.96 20.99 -1.21
CA LYS A 32 -2.74 20.72 -2.42
C LYS A 32 -2.02 21.20 -3.68
N GLY A 33 -1.34 22.34 -3.60
CA GLY A 33 -0.52 22.87 -4.69
C GLY A 33 0.62 21.93 -5.03
N TYR A 34 1.38 21.55 -4.01
CA TYR A 34 2.54 20.67 -4.09
C TYR A 34 2.17 19.32 -4.73
N SER A 35 1.14 18.67 -4.18
CA SER A 35 0.60 17.41 -4.70
C SER A 35 0.23 17.51 -6.18
N LYS A 36 -0.42 18.59 -6.61
CA LYS A 36 -0.81 18.78 -8.01
C LYS A 36 0.38 19.08 -8.93
N TRP A 37 1.34 19.86 -8.44
CA TRP A 37 2.50 20.31 -9.21
C TRP A 37 3.43 19.13 -9.53
N PHE A 38 3.79 18.37 -8.50
CA PHE A 38 4.69 17.20 -8.60
C PHE A 38 3.96 15.88 -8.89
N GLY A 39 2.63 15.86 -8.83
CA GLY A 39 1.85 14.65 -9.08
C GLY A 39 1.92 13.60 -7.97
N VAL A 40 2.23 14.02 -6.73
CA VAL A 40 2.35 13.15 -5.56
C VAL A 40 1.08 13.16 -4.71
N ASP A 41 0.94 12.18 -3.81
CA ASP A 41 -0.14 12.16 -2.82
C ASP A 41 -0.01 13.28 -1.78
N LYS A 42 -1.13 13.68 -1.18
CA LYS A 42 -1.13 14.72 -0.13
C LYS A 42 -0.33 14.33 1.10
N VAL A 43 -0.26 13.04 1.43
CA VAL A 43 0.55 12.55 2.56
C VAL A 43 2.04 12.73 2.28
N CYS A 44 2.47 12.40 1.04
CA CYS A 44 3.83 12.63 0.58
C CYS A 44 4.16 14.13 0.56
N ALA A 45 3.25 14.97 0.05
CA ALA A 45 3.42 16.42 0.07
C ALA A 45 3.59 16.98 1.49
N ILE A 46 2.85 16.47 2.48
CA ILE A 46 3.01 16.89 3.89
C ILE A 46 4.42 16.55 4.37
N ALA A 47 4.87 15.31 4.19
CA ALA A 47 6.18 14.86 4.65
C ALA A 47 7.33 15.64 3.97
N GLU A 48 7.25 15.86 2.66
CA GLU A 48 8.27 16.62 1.91
C GLU A 48 8.28 18.10 2.32
N LEU A 49 7.12 18.70 2.58
CA LEU A 49 7.04 20.09 3.06
C LEU A 49 7.57 20.24 4.50
N GLU A 50 7.32 19.26 5.38
CA GLU A 50 7.91 19.24 6.73
C GLU A 50 9.44 19.13 6.68
N LEU A 51 9.98 18.32 5.77
CA LEU A 51 11.44 18.21 5.56
C LEU A 51 12.06 19.52 5.07
N LEU A 52 11.31 20.31 4.30
CA LEU A 52 11.71 21.66 3.87
C LEU A 52 11.50 22.73 4.97
N GLY A 53 10.99 22.34 6.14
CA GLY A 53 10.78 23.22 7.29
C GLY A 53 9.45 23.98 7.32
N TYR A 54 8.47 23.60 6.48
CA TYR A 54 7.16 24.24 6.47
C TYR A 54 6.23 23.62 7.52
N GLU A 55 5.73 24.47 8.42
CA GLU A 55 4.75 24.06 9.42
C GLU A 55 3.35 23.93 8.80
N ILE A 56 2.76 22.74 8.95
CA ILE A 56 1.40 22.45 8.52
C ILE A 56 0.54 22.21 9.75
N ASP A 57 -0.70 22.70 9.73
CA ASP A 57 -1.67 22.52 10.80
C ASP A 57 -1.85 21.03 11.17
N PRO A 58 -1.65 20.63 12.43
CA PRO A 58 -1.77 19.24 12.86
C PRO A 58 -3.18 18.67 12.65
N LYS A 59 -4.23 19.48 12.81
CA LYS A 59 -5.61 19.03 12.58
C LYS A 59 -5.82 18.65 11.12
N TYR A 60 -5.30 19.46 10.20
CA TYR A 60 -5.29 19.16 8.77
C TYR A 60 -4.53 17.87 8.44
N LYS A 61 -3.35 17.63 9.05
CA LYS A 61 -2.57 16.38 8.85
C LYS A 61 -3.38 15.14 9.22
N VAL A 62 -3.98 15.14 10.42
CA VAL A 62 -4.81 14.02 10.91
C VAL A 62 -5.97 13.73 9.96
N GLN A 63 -6.63 14.78 9.46
CA GLN A 63 -7.72 14.64 8.49
C GLN A 63 -7.24 13.98 7.19
N ILE A 64 -6.11 14.41 6.62
CA ILE A 64 -5.55 13.85 5.39
C ILE A 64 -5.13 12.39 5.58
N LEU A 65 -4.48 12.06 6.70
CA LEU A 65 -4.07 10.69 7.02
C LEU A 65 -5.28 9.76 7.19
N LYS A 66 -6.35 10.23 7.85
CA LYS A 66 -7.60 9.46 7.99
C LYS A 66 -8.22 9.15 6.63
N GLN A 67 -8.26 10.14 5.73
CA GLN A 67 -8.76 9.95 4.36
C GLN A 67 -7.91 8.98 3.55
N TYR A 68 -6.58 9.08 3.64
CA TYR A 68 -5.65 8.18 2.97
C TYR A 68 -5.83 6.72 3.42
N LYS A 69 -5.90 6.49 4.74
CA LYS A 69 -6.15 5.16 5.32
C LYS A 69 -7.51 4.59 4.87
N ALA A 70 -8.56 5.42 4.84
CA ALA A 70 -9.89 4.99 4.39
C ALA A 70 -9.88 4.55 2.91
N LYS A 71 -9.22 5.31 2.03
CA LYS A 71 -9.07 4.95 0.61
C LYS A 71 -8.30 3.63 0.41
N SER A 72 -7.22 3.44 1.16
CA SER A 72 -6.44 2.19 1.12
C SER A 72 -7.28 0.98 1.53
N LYS A 73 -8.07 1.10 2.60
CA LYS A 73 -8.98 0.04 3.06
C LYS A 73 -10.07 -0.29 2.03
N ALA A 74 -10.69 0.74 1.44
CA ALA A 74 -11.71 0.55 0.41
C ALA A 74 -11.16 -0.18 -0.83
N GLY A 75 -9.96 0.18 -1.29
CA GLY A 75 -9.30 -0.51 -2.40
C GLY A 75 -9.00 -1.99 -2.11
N LYS A 76 -8.57 -2.30 -0.89
CA LYS A 76 -8.34 -3.70 -0.45
C LYS A 76 -9.63 -4.51 -0.40
N LYS A 77 -10.72 -3.92 0.11
CA LYS A 77 -12.03 -4.57 0.15
C LYS A 77 -12.54 -4.89 -1.25
N LYS A 78 -12.51 -3.90 -2.16
CA LYS A 78 -12.91 -4.08 -3.56
C LYS A 78 -12.09 -5.17 -4.27
N LYS A 79 -10.76 -5.18 -4.09
CA LYS A 79 -9.90 -6.21 -4.67
C LYS A 79 -10.19 -7.61 -4.12
N ARG A 80 -10.59 -7.71 -2.85
CA ARG A 80 -11.00 -8.99 -2.24
C ARG A 80 -12.33 -9.48 -2.81
N GLU A 81 -13.30 -8.58 -2.96
CA GLU A 81 -14.61 -8.88 -3.54
C GLU A 81 -14.51 -9.28 -5.01
N GLU A 82 -13.74 -8.53 -5.82
CA GLU A 82 -13.46 -8.90 -7.22
C GLU A 82 -12.73 -10.25 -7.31
N LYS A 83 -11.78 -10.54 -6.39
CA LYS A 83 -11.09 -11.83 -6.37
C LYS A 83 -12.04 -12.99 -6.01
N SER A 84 -13.00 -12.78 -5.10
CA SER A 84 -14.02 -13.79 -4.79
C SER A 84 -14.98 -14.01 -5.96
N GLU A 85 -15.38 -12.96 -6.68
CA GLU A 85 -16.23 -13.09 -7.87
C GLU A 85 -15.52 -13.81 -9.02
N LEU A 86 -14.22 -13.58 -9.20
CA LEU A 86 -13.40 -14.18 -10.26
C LEU A 86 -12.90 -15.59 -9.96
N ALA A 87 -13.03 -16.06 -8.72
CA ALA A 87 -12.62 -17.40 -8.31
C ALA A 87 -13.81 -18.18 -7.71
N PRO A 88 -14.86 -18.48 -8.51
CA PRO A 88 -16.03 -19.23 -8.03
C PRO A 88 -15.69 -20.67 -7.59
N TRP A 89 -14.52 -21.17 -7.98
CA TRP A 89 -13.95 -22.43 -7.55
C TRP A 89 -13.14 -22.33 -6.25
N GLN A 90 -13.17 -21.22 -5.50
CA GLN A 90 -12.53 -21.09 -4.18
C GLN A 90 -13.48 -20.42 -3.17
N ASP A 91 -13.41 -20.81 -1.90
CA ASP A 91 -14.16 -20.17 -0.81
C ASP A 91 -13.38 -20.20 0.52
N SER A 92 -13.95 -19.68 1.60
CA SER A 92 -13.36 -19.59 2.93
C SER A 92 -13.03 -20.97 3.52
N ASN A 93 -13.75 -22.03 3.11
CA ASN A 93 -13.51 -23.41 3.58
C ASN A 93 -12.71 -24.27 2.58
N PHE A 94 -12.77 -23.95 1.29
CA PHE A 94 -12.15 -24.74 0.21
C PHE A 94 -11.11 -23.92 -0.55
N TYR A 95 -9.89 -24.44 -0.61
CA TYR A 95 -8.83 -23.94 -1.48
C TYR A 95 -9.21 -24.11 -2.96
N PHE A 96 -9.87 -25.22 -3.31
CA PHE A 96 -10.36 -25.49 -4.66
C PHE A 96 -11.63 -26.35 -4.61
N ILE A 97 -12.72 -25.91 -5.23
CA ILE A 97 -13.98 -26.64 -5.36
C ILE A 97 -13.98 -27.35 -6.73
N ALA A 98 -13.91 -28.68 -6.71
CA ALA A 98 -13.93 -29.50 -7.91
C ALA A 98 -15.35 -29.64 -8.49
N GLY A 99 -16.37 -29.50 -7.65
CA GLY A 99 -17.77 -29.49 -8.06
C GLY A 99 -18.75 -29.47 -6.90
N TYR A 100 -20.03 -29.61 -7.22
CA TYR A 100 -21.13 -29.71 -6.26
C TYR A 100 -21.82 -31.07 -6.42
N THR A 101 -22.20 -31.67 -5.30
CA THR A 101 -23.01 -32.89 -5.28
C THR A 101 -24.46 -32.61 -5.72
N SER A 102 -25.26 -33.64 -5.98
CA SER A 102 -26.68 -33.48 -6.36
C SER A 102 -27.52 -32.73 -5.31
N GLY A 103 -27.09 -32.76 -4.04
CA GLY A 103 -27.69 -31.99 -2.94
C GLY A 103 -27.13 -30.57 -2.78
N GLY A 104 -26.26 -30.10 -3.68
CA GLY A 104 -25.67 -28.76 -3.64
C GLY A 104 -24.51 -28.58 -2.65
N ALA A 105 -24.03 -29.65 -2.00
CA ALA A 105 -22.86 -29.56 -1.14
C ALA A 105 -21.57 -29.52 -1.97
N PRO A 106 -20.66 -28.54 -1.75
CA PRO A 106 -19.38 -28.45 -2.46
C PRO A 106 -18.42 -29.56 -2.01
N TYR A 107 -17.60 -30.05 -2.94
CA TYR A 107 -16.47 -30.93 -2.63
C TYR A 107 -15.22 -30.50 -3.41
N GLY A 108 -14.05 -30.74 -2.83
CA GLY A 108 -12.77 -30.32 -3.38
C GLY A 108 -11.69 -30.27 -2.31
N ILE A 109 -10.60 -29.55 -2.57
CA ILE A 109 -9.45 -29.41 -1.68
C ILE A 109 -9.74 -28.34 -0.64
N THR A 110 -9.66 -28.70 0.63
CA THR A 110 -9.80 -27.76 1.76
C THR A 110 -8.52 -26.98 2.02
N TRP A 111 -8.61 -25.85 2.72
CA TRP A 111 -7.41 -25.13 3.16
C TRP A 111 -6.55 -25.99 4.09
N GLU A 112 -7.16 -26.82 4.94
CA GLU A 112 -6.44 -27.72 5.84
C GLU A 112 -5.64 -28.79 5.10
N GLU A 113 -6.23 -29.40 4.06
CA GLU A 113 -5.54 -30.38 3.21
C GLU A 113 -4.41 -29.73 2.42
N TYR A 114 -4.68 -28.59 1.76
CA TYR A 114 -3.66 -27.85 1.03
C TYR A 114 -2.47 -27.45 1.92
N GLU A 115 -2.73 -26.99 3.15
CA GLU A 115 -1.66 -26.64 4.09
C GLU A 115 -0.87 -27.84 4.62
N LYS A 116 -1.48 -29.02 4.71
CA LYS A 116 -0.78 -30.26 5.06
C LYS A 116 0.14 -30.70 3.93
N ASP A 117 -0.37 -30.75 2.70
CA ASP A 117 0.39 -31.13 1.52
C ASP A 117 1.61 -30.20 1.31
N ILE A 118 1.41 -28.88 1.47
CA ILE A 118 2.52 -27.91 1.41
C ILE A 118 3.56 -28.13 2.53
N LYS A 119 3.13 -28.52 3.73
CA LYS A 119 4.08 -28.76 4.85
C LYS A 119 4.88 -30.04 4.66
N GLU A 120 4.27 -31.09 4.10
CA GLU A 120 4.95 -32.35 3.78
C GLU A 120 6.04 -32.15 2.71
N ASP A 121 5.85 -31.22 1.77
CA ASP A 121 6.88 -30.86 0.77
C ASP A 121 8.03 -29.96 1.32
N ASN A 122 7.88 -29.35 2.51
CA ASN A 122 8.82 -28.35 3.05
C ASN A 122 9.70 -28.84 4.20
N ASP A 123 9.65 -30.14 4.56
CA ASP A 123 10.51 -30.70 5.61
C ASP A 123 11.99 -30.87 5.20
N ASP A 124 12.35 -30.53 3.95
CA ASP A 124 13.75 -30.53 3.46
C ASP A 124 14.49 -29.17 3.56
N LYS A 125 13.88 -28.08 4.08
CA LYS A 125 14.50 -26.72 4.01
C LYS A 125 14.33 -25.81 5.23
N LYS A 126 14.31 -26.33 6.46
CA LYS A 126 13.94 -25.53 7.66
C LYS A 126 15.07 -24.79 8.39
N ASP A 127 16.35 -24.95 8.05
CA ASP A 127 17.43 -24.44 8.92
C ASP A 127 17.86 -22.98 8.68
N ASP A 128 17.47 -22.31 7.58
CA ASP A 128 18.07 -21.00 7.20
C ASP A 128 17.24 -19.75 7.58
N MET A 129 15.98 -19.88 8.01
CA MET A 129 15.08 -18.71 8.16
C MET A 129 15.07 -18.06 9.55
N ASN A 130 15.62 -18.71 10.58
CA ASN A 130 15.42 -18.28 11.96
C ASN A 130 16.30 -17.08 12.38
N ASN A 131 17.41 -16.83 11.66
CA ASN A 131 18.30 -15.69 11.94
C ASN A 131 17.77 -14.34 11.39
N LYS A 132 16.73 -14.35 10.54
CA LYS A 132 16.20 -13.13 9.89
C LYS A 132 15.08 -12.43 10.67
N LYS A 133 14.54 -13.08 11.70
CA LYS A 133 13.32 -12.65 12.42
C LYS A 133 13.58 -11.65 13.57
N LEU A 134 14.83 -11.47 13.99
CA LEU A 134 15.20 -10.64 15.15
C LEU A 134 15.41 -9.15 14.83
N GLU A 135 15.50 -8.73 13.57
CA GLU A 135 15.75 -7.33 13.19
C GLU A 135 14.48 -6.47 12.97
N ILE A 136 13.28 -7.06 13.01
CA ILE A 136 12.03 -6.40 12.57
C ILE A 136 11.23 -5.84 13.78
N ASN A 137 11.90 -5.12 14.69
CA ASN A 137 11.23 -4.43 15.82
C ASN A 137 11.76 -3.01 16.00
N VAL A 138 11.53 -2.15 15.00
CA VAL A 138 11.38 -0.70 15.18
C VAL A 138 10.56 -0.16 14.01
N ASP A 139 9.24 -0.06 14.18
CA ASP A 139 8.33 0.58 13.22
C ASP A 139 8.53 2.12 13.23
N TYR A 140 9.68 2.57 12.73
CA TYR A 140 9.99 3.95 12.40
C TYR A 140 10.04 4.19 10.86
N ASP A 141 9.77 3.14 10.07
CA ASP A 141 9.93 3.12 8.61
C ASP A 141 8.71 3.61 7.82
N PHE A 142 7.56 3.85 8.47
CA PHE A 142 6.37 4.35 7.78
C PHE A 142 6.50 5.83 7.33
N LEU A 143 7.46 6.58 7.87
CA LEU A 143 7.70 7.99 7.53
C LEU A 143 9.04 8.22 6.81
N ASN A 144 9.99 7.27 6.90
CA ASN A 144 11.31 7.36 6.27
C ASN A 144 11.49 6.39 5.09
N GLY A 145 10.71 5.31 5.02
CA GLY A 145 10.70 4.42 3.87
C GLY A 145 10.20 5.17 2.64
N ASP A 146 10.88 5.00 1.52
CA ASP A 146 10.53 5.56 0.23
C ASP A 146 9.03 5.38 -0.03
N ILE A 147 8.25 6.44 0.23
CA ILE A 147 6.85 6.53 -0.13
C ILE A 147 6.86 6.34 -1.65
N PRO A 148 6.30 5.24 -2.18
CA PRO A 148 6.65 4.79 -3.51
C PRO A 148 5.85 5.57 -4.56
N PHE A 149 6.18 6.86 -4.76
CA PHE A 149 5.76 7.71 -5.88
C PHE A 149 6.73 8.89 -6.06
#